data_AF-A0A941MCU3-F1
#
_entry.id   AF-A0A941MCU3-F1
#
_cell.length_a   1.000
_cell.length_b   1.000
_cell.length_c   1.000
_cell.angle_alpha   90.00
_cell.angle_beta   90.00
_cell.angle_gamma   90.00
#
_symmetry.space_group_name_H-M   'P 1'
#
loop_
_entity.id
_entity.type
_entity.pdbx_description
1 polymer ?
#
loop_
_entity_poly.entity_id
_entity_poly.type
_entity_poly.pdbx_seq_one_letter_code
_entity_poly.pdbx_strand_id
1 'polypeptide(L)' 'MEIALDTNVLAYAEGVGDASRQATALALIERLPAAQVRLPAQVLGELVRVL' A
#
# COMPACT_ATOMS: atom_id res chain seq x y z
N MET A 1 1.48 16.10 -9.46
CA MET A 1 0.97 15.82 -8.11
C MET A 1 1.59 14.50 -7.67
N GLU A 2 2.17 14.42 -6.48
CA GLU A 2 2.76 13.18 -5.95
C GLU A 2 1.72 12.43 -5.10
N ILE A 3 1.85 11.10 -5.01
CA ILE A 3 0.92 10.20 -4.31
C ILE A 3 1.71 9.42 -3.26
N ALA A 4 1.40 9.63 -1.98
CA ALA A 4 1.97 8.82 -0.91
C ALA A 4 1.03 7.65 -0.59
N LEU A 5 1.59 6.44 -0.40
CA LEU A 5 0.84 5.29 0.09
C LEU A 5 0.98 5.19 1.61
N ASP A 6 -0.14 4.94 2.28
CA ASP A 6 -0.19 4.63 3.71
C ASP A 6 0.12 3.15 3.95
N THR A 7 0.61 2.81 5.14
CA THR A 7 0.91 1.44 5.58
C THR A 7 -0.28 0.49 5.40
N ASN A 8 -1.50 0.94 5.68
CA ASN A 8 -2.68 0.07 5.55
C ASN A 8 -2.91 -0.40 4.12
N VAL A 9 -2.65 0.45 3.12
CA VAL A 9 -2.82 0.08 1.71
C VAL A 9 -1.84 -1.03 1.33
N LEU A 10 -0.59 -0.93 1.79
CA LEU A 10 0.42 -1.95 1.55
C LEU A 10 0.12 -3.23 2.33
N ALA A 11 -0.25 -3.13 3.60
CA ALA A 11 -0.60 -4.28 4.43
C ALA A 11 -1.77 -5.07 3.83
N TYR A 12 -2.81 -4.39 3.33
CA TYR A 12 -3.93 -5.06 2.66
C TYR A 12 -3.49 -5.74 1.35
N ALA A 13 -2.63 -5.10 0.55
CA ALA A 13 -2.11 -5.71 -0.67
C ALA A 13 -1.34 -7.01 -0.39
N GLU A 14 -0.59 -7.05 0.72
CA GLU A 14 0.13 -8.23 1.23
C GLU A 14 -0.79 -9.29 1.87
N GLY A 15 -2.10 -9.05 1.93
CA GLY A 15 -3.09 -10.02 2.40
C GLY A 15 -3.47 -9.90 3.87
N VAL A 16 -3.06 -8.84 4.57
CA VAL A 16 -3.56 -8.54 5.92
C VAL A 16 -5.05 -8.18 5.84
N GLY A 17 -5.88 -8.77 6.70
CA GLY A 17 -7.32 -8.50 6.76
C GLY A 17 -8.14 -9.52 5.96
N ASP A 18 -8.99 -9.04 5.06
CA ASP A 18 -9.91 -9.87 4.28
C ASP A 18 -9.64 -9.76 2.76
N ALA A 19 -10.12 -10.75 2.00
CA ALA A 19 -9.89 -10.85 0.56
C ALA A 19 -10.45 -9.64 -0.24
N SER A 20 -11.51 -8.99 0.25
CA SER A 20 -12.08 -7.82 -0.42
C SER A 20 -11.16 -6.61 -0.26
N ARG A 21 -10.54 -6.44 0.91
CA ARG A 21 -9.54 -5.39 1.14
C ARG A 21 -8.30 -5.60 0.29
N GLN A 22 -7.82 -6.84 0.22
CA GLN A 22 -6.66 -7.17 -0.62
C GLN A 22 -6.92 -6.87 -2.10
N ALA A 23 -8.02 -7.37 -2.64
CA ALA A 23 -8.39 -7.12 -4.04
C ALA A 23 -8.53 -5.61 -4.34
N THR A 24 -9.12 -4.86 -3.40
CA THR A 24 -9.28 -3.41 -3.55
C THR A 24 -7.95 -2.66 -3.49
N ALA A 25 -7.05 -3.05 -2.58
CA ALA A 25 -5.73 -2.45 -2.45
C ALA A 25 -4.86 -2.70 -3.68
N LEU A 26 -4.86 -3.93 -4.21
CA LEU A 26 -4.16 -4.28 -5.44
C LEU A 26 -4.70 -3.47 -6.63
N ALA A 27 -6.02 -3.46 -6.83
CA ALA A 27 -6.64 -2.70 -7.91
C ALA A 27 -6.40 -1.18 -7.80
N LEU A 28 -6.28 -0.64 -6.59
CA LEU A 28 -5.89 0.75 -6.38
C LEU A 28 -4.44 0.98 -6.83
N ILE A 29 -3.49 0.17 -6.33
CA ILE A 29 -2.06 0.29 -6.62
C ILE A 29 -1.79 0.17 -8.13
N GLU A 30 -2.43 -0.78 -8.81
CA GLU A 30 -2.28 -1.02 -10.26
C GLU A 30 -2.68 0.19 -11.12
N ARG A 31 -3.54 1.07 -10.62
CA ARG A 31 -4.00 2.28 -11.32
C ARG A 31 -3.09 3.48 -11.11
N LEU A 32 -2.12 3.41 -10.19
CA LEU A 32 -1.25 4.54 -9.87
C LEU A 32 -0.07 4.63 -10.84
N PRO A 33 0.25 5.82 -11.37
CA PRO A 33 1.48 6.00 -12.13
C PRO A 33 2.69 5.83 -11.21
N ALA A 34 3.50 4.78 -11.41
CA ALA A 34 4.63 4.47 -10.53
C ALA A 34 5.59 5.65 -10.30
N ALA A 35 5.85 6.47 -11.32
CA ALA A 35 6.71 7.65 -11.24
C ALA A 35 6.19 8.72 -10.25
N GLN A 36 4.89 8.71 -9.94
CA GLN A 36 4.24 9.65 -9.04
C GLN A 36 4.07 9.09 -7.62
N VAL A 37 4.34 7.80 -7.41
CA VAL A 37 4.24 7.17 -6.10
C VAL A 37 5.48 7.51 -5.26
N ARG A 38 5.23 7.83 -3.99
CA ARG A 38 6.25 8.04 -2.96
C ARG A 38 5.95 7.10 -1.80
N LEU A 39 6.96 6.41 -1.33
CA LEU A 39 6.89 5.56 -0.14
C LEU A 39 7.68 6.23 0.99
N PRO A 40 7.00 6.84 1.97
CA PRO A 40 7.67 7.38 3.15
C PRO A 40 8.46 6.28 3.88
N ALA A 41 9.65 6.60 4.38
CA ALA A 41 10.46 5.63 5.13
C ALA A 41 9.74 5.09 6.38
N GLN A 42 8.89 5.91 7.01
CA GLN A 42 8.03 5.49 8.12
C GLN A 42 7.08 4.37 7.71
N VAL A 43 6.43 4.47 6.55
CA VAL A 43 5.49 3.47 6.04
C VAL A 43 6.18 2.13 5.84
N LEU A 44 7.41 2.13 5.33
CA LEU A 44 8.22 0.90 5.23
C LEU A 44 8.55 0.32 6.62
N GLY A 45 8.92 1.18 7.57
CA GLY A 45 9.22 0.75 8.94
C GLY A 45 8.00 0.18 9.69
N GLU A 46 6.81 0.71 9.44
CA GLU A 46 5.56 0.17 9.97
C GLU A 46 5.20 -1.15 9.30
N LEU A 47 5.31 -1.24 7.98
CA LEU A 47 4.99 -2.46 7.22
C LEU A 47 5.82 -3.66 7.71
N VAL A 48 7.13 -3.48 7.93
CA VAL A 48 8.01 -4.54 8.47
C VAL A 48 7.61 -5.01 9.87
N ARG A 49 6.87 -4.21 10.63
CA ARG A 49 6.35 -4.60 11.97
C ARG A 49 4.97 -5.23 11.92
N VAL A 50 4.20 -4.95 10.87
CA VAL A 50 2.82 -5.43 10.72
C VAL A 50 2.76 -6.79 10.03
N LEU A 51 3.67 -7.05 9.08
CA LEU A 51 3.85 -8.35 8.43
C LEU A 51 4.66 -9.31 9.33
#